data_AF-A0A9P4QWI5-F1
#
_entry.id   AF-A0A9P4QWI5-F1
#
_cell.length_a   1.000
_cell.length_b   1.000
_cell.length_c   1.000
_cell.angle_alpha   90.00
_cell.angle_beta   90.00
_cell.angle_gamma   90.00
#
_symmetry.space_group_name_H-M   'P 1'
#
loop_
_entity.id
_entity.type
_entity.pdbx_description
1 polymer ?
#
loop_
_entity_poly.entity_id
_entity_poly.type
_entity_poly.pdbx_seq_one_letter_code
_entity_poly.pdbx_strand_id
1 'polypeptide(L)'
;MNAPLTIRNLSPAALVLKGIERFEDPNSQQSRPTAFSFASANTASLSPSTSQLEEHTHTFKQQSIHVRLLPFESCTLTPPGLQEDAGISSTLSSANLRLTIEVSGGERYRIDTNPSYTQKASQKFVPLAQSPSHHLTALFHPSKPIPHLSIHSNDSWDLCKWMSTLPSSLPLSSLSIPGTHNSHTYYRALPSVRCQNVSVKSQLENGIRFLDIRVQPSHATDASKKDLYLVHGAFPISLTGAKYLDPVLKACYDFLEQNPSESVLISLKREGVGSSTDELLSQVLEQHYITPNQDKWYVASKAPYLGDVRGKLVLVRRYTLHEDLKASPEDHGHGLDATQWPHNSTHAMHGPFCVQDFCEVLHPDTIPQKLQYSNEHMIRAAECVAFVPGINTDKTNPVPSGPLYLNYLSASNFFRRSCWPENIAKVVNRGIEEWLCMGHHLEDPLTTPAEPGRTSTDVATEATVRKAKRGDGSTGIVVMDCVGEGGDWDLVKMIIGMNMGVRLKTETETS
;
A
#
# COMPACT_ATOMS: atom_id res chain seq x y z
N MET A 1 -33.04 3.26 -8.43
CA MET A 1 -32.03 4.27 -8.85
C MET A 1 -30.77 3.58 -9.37
N ASN A 2 -30.17 4.10 -10.46
CA ASN A 2 -28.92 3.59 -11.03
C ASN A 2 -27.75 4.21 -10.29
N ALA A 3 -27.20 3.51 -9.31
CA ALA A 3 -26.02 3.98 -8.59
C ALA A 3 -24.80 3.96 -9.53
N PRO A 4 -24.07 5.07 -9.71
CA PRO A 4 -22.86 5.10 -10.52
C PRO A 4 -21.77 4.19 -9.93
N LEU A 5 -20.82 3.78 -10.76
CA LEU A 5 -19.63 3.03 -10.39
C LEU A 5 -18.40 3.71 -11.03
N THR A 6 -17.40 4.04 -10.22
CA THR A 6 -16.13 4.52 -10.73
C THR A 6 -15.18 3.34 -10.93
N ILE A 7 -14.66 3.19 -12.14
CA ILE A 7 -13.69 2.16 -12.48
C ILE A 7 -12.33 2.83 -12.67
N ARG A 8 -11.29 2.26 -12.06
CA ARG A 8 -9.93 2.80 -12.09
C ARG A 8 -8.93 1.78 -12.62
N ASN A 9 -8.07 2.20 -13.54
CA ASN A 9 -6.97 1.38 -14.05
C ASN A 9 -5.70 1.58 -13.20
N LEU A 10 -5.37 0.60 -12.36
CA LEU A 10 -4.12 0.50 -11.60
C LEU A 10 -3.24 -0.65 -12.14
N SER A 11 -3.26 -0.83 -13.46
CA SER A 11 -2.38 -1.76 -14.17
C SER A 11 -1.45 -1.00 -15.13
N PRO A 12 -0.28 -1.55 -15.47
CA PRO A 12 0.66 -0.90 -16.40
C PRO A 12 0.14 -0.89 -17.84
N ALA A 13 -0.88 -1.68 -18.19
CA ALA A 13 -1.43 -1.73 -19.54
C ALA A 13 -2.68 -0.85 -19.69
N ALA A 14 -2.93 -0.37 -20.90
CA ALA A 14 -4.21 0.23 -21.23
C ALA A 14 -5.33 -0.83 -21.19
N LEU A 15 -6.48 -0.45 -20.65
CA LEU A 15 -7.69 -1.27 -20.58
C LEU A 15 -8.79 -0.65 -21.43
N VAL A 16 -9.60 -1.47 -22.09
CA VAL A 16 -10.82 -1.01 -22.78
C VAL A 16 -12.02 -1.64 -22.09
N LEU A 17 -12.88 -0.81 -21.51
CA LEU A 17 -14.16 -1.27 -20.99
C LEU A 17 -15.09 -1.55 -22.17
N LYS A 18 -15.60 -2.78 -22.28
CA LYS A 18 -16.42 -3.26 -23.41
C LYS A 18 -17.90 -3.39 -23.09
N GLY A 19 -18.22 -3.72 -21.85
CA GLY A 19 -19.61 -3.94 -21.45
C GLY A 19 -19.81 -3.79 -19.96
N ILE A 20 -20.95 -3.22 -19.58
CA ILE A 20 -21.49 -3.30 -18.22
C ILE A 20 -22.89 -3.88 -18.29
N GLU A 21 -23.10 -4.92 -17.49
CA GLU A 21 -24.33 -5.70 -17.43
C GLU A 21 -24.90 -5.63 -16.03
N ARG A 22 -26.23 -5.64 -15.94
CA ARG A 22 -26.94 -5.71 -14.66
C ARG A 22 -27.89 -6.91 -14.68
N PHE A 23 -27.83 -7.72 -13.63
CA PHE A 23 -28.61 -8.94 -13.50
C PHE A 23 -29.01 -9.17 -12.03
N GLU A 24 -30.13 -9.85 -11.82
CA GLU A 24 -30.54 -10.30 -10.49
C GLU A 24 -29.74 -11.51 -10.04
N ASP A 25 -29.40 -11.57 -8.75
CA ASP A 25 -28.77 -12.76 -8.18
C ASP A 25 -29.79 -13.91 -8.14
N PRO A 26 -29.58 -15.03 -8.86
CA PRO A 26 -30.49 -16.16 -8.82
C PRO A 26 -30.62 -16.80 -7.43
N ASN A 27 -29.66 -16.56 -6.52
CA ASN A 27 -29.73 -17.06 -5.14
C ASN A 27 -30.52 -16.14 -4.20
N SER A 28 -30.87 -14.91 -4.61
CA SER A 28 -31.62 -13.96 -3.77
C SER A 28 -33.05 -14.42 -3.46
N GLN A 29 -33.63 -15.27 -4.31
CA GLN A 29 -34.98 -15.82 -4.10
C GLN A 29 -35.01 -17.11 -3.28
N GLN A 30 -33.87 -17.76 -3.02
CA GLN A 30 -33.82 -19.01 -2.24
C GLN A 30 -33.79 -18.79 -0.72
N SER A 31 -33.62 -17.55 -0.25
CA SER A 31 -33.70 -17.20 1.17
C SER A 31 -35.07 -16.65 1.55
N ARG A 32 -36.11 -17.51 1.55
CA ARG A 32 -37.29 -17.30 2.40
C ARG A 32 -37.20 -18.22 3.60
N PRO A 33 -37.47 -17.74 4.83
CA PRO A 33 -37.50 -18.61 6.01
C PRO A 33 -38.75 -19.47 5.92
N THR A 34 -38.60 -20.70 5.42
CA THR A 34 -39.61 -21.75 5.62
C THR A 34 -39.16 -22.62 6.78
N ALA A 35 -40.10 -22.81 7.71
CA ALA A 35 -39.90 -23.54 8.93
C ALA A 35 -39.36 -24.95 8.70
N PHE A 36 -38.54 -25.39 9.66
CA PHE A 36 -37.98 -26.72 9.84
C PHE A 36 -38.75 -27.86 9.17
N SER A 37 -38.04 -28.65 8.36
CA SER A 37 -38.31 -30.08 8.19
C SER A 37 -37.01 -30.80 7.83
N PHE A 38 -36.65 -31.79 8.65
CA PHE A 38 -35.49 -32.66 8.50
C PHE A 38 -35.74 -33.69 7.38
N ALA A 39 -34.83 -33.81 6.41
CA ALA A 39 -34.58 -35.05 5.67
C ALA A 39 -33.19 -35.02 5.01
N SER A 40 -32.52 -36.17 5.02
CA SER A 40 -31.14 -36.39 4.57
C SER A 40 -31.05 -36.69 3.07
N ALA A 41 -30.05 -36.08 2.44
CA ALA A 41 -29.30 -36.36 1.20
C ALA A 41 -29.95 -37.13 0.03
N ASN A 42 -29.90 -36.50 -1.16
CA ASN A 42 -29.25 -37.13 -2.33
C ASN A 42 -28.78 -36.08 -3.35
N THR A 43 -27.52 -36.21 -3.77
CA THR A 43 -26.86 -35.49 -4.86
C THR A 43 -27.39 -35.95 -6.22
N ALA A 44 -27.93 -35.02 -7.01
CA ALA A 44 -28.05 -35.16 -8.46
C ALA A 44 -27.87 -33.79 -9.11
N SER A 45 -26.91 -33.69 -10.04
CA SER A 45 -26.75 -32.53 -10.91
C SER A 45 -27.98 -32.40 -11.81
N LEU A 46 -28.68 -31.28 -11.70
CA LEU A 46 -29.67 -30.89 -12.70
C LEU A 46 -29.17 -29.60 -13.36
N SER A 47 -28.58 -29.77 -14.54
CA SER A 47 -28.45 -28.69 -15.51
C SER A 47 -29.83 -28.07 -15.75
N PRO A 48 -29.98 -26.74 -15.72
CA PRO A 48 -31.28 -26.10 -15.84
C PRO A 48 -31.90 -26.37 -17.21
N SER A 49 -33.21 -26.53 -17.23
CA SER A 49 -33.99 -26.74 -18.45
C SER A 49 -34.09 -25.46 -19.28
N THR A 50 -34.24 -25.59 -20.61
CA THR A 50 -34.32 -24.49 -21.58
C THR A 50 -35.39 -23.43 -21.25
N SER A 51 -36.47 -23.82 -20.57
CA SER A 51 -37.52 -22.90 -20.10
C SER A 51 -37.12 -22.05 -18.89
N GLN A 52 -36.20 -22.53 -18.04
CA GLN A 52 -35.63 -21.72 -16.95
C GLN A 52 -34.61 -20.70 -17.47
N LEU A 53 -33.93 -20.99 -18.59
CA LEU A 53 -33.11 -19.99 -19.27
C LEU A 53 -33.95 -18.86 -19.88
N GLU A 54 -35.13 -19.15 -20.40
CA GLU A 54 -36.04 -18.15 -20.97
C GLU A 54 -36.59 -17.18 -19.91
N GLU A 55 -36.99 -17.66 -18.73
CA GLU A 55 -37.43 -16.77 -17.62
C GLU A 55 -36.31 -15.86 -17.11
N HIS A 56 -35.07 -16.34 -17.04
CA HIS A 56 -33.90 -15.52 -16.66
C HIS A 56 -33.44 -14.53 -17.74
N THR A 57 -33.95 -14.64 -18.97
CA THR A 57 -33.58 -13.74 -20.08
C THR A 57 -34.26 -12.37 -19.95
N HIS A 58 -35.36 -12.26 -19.20
CA HIS A 58 -36.14 -11.02 -19.05
C HIS A 58 -35.51 -9.98 -18.10
N THR A 59 -34.53 -10.34 -17.27
CA THR A 59 -33.93 -9.44 -16.26
C THR A 59 -32.53 -8.94 -16.62
N PHE A 60 -32.06 -9.23 -17.84
CA PHE A 60 -30.70 -8.94 -18.29
C PHE A 60 -30.66 -7.66 -19.13
N LYS A 61 -29.98 -6.62 -18.64
CA LYS A 61 -29.69 -5.41 -19.45
C LYS A 61 -28.20 -5.24 -19.63
N GLN A 62 -27.79 -5.15 -20.88
CA GLN A 62 -26.42 -4.96 -21.31
C GLN A 62 -26.25 -3.59 -21.95
N GLN A 63 -25.24 -2.85 -21.51
CA GLN A 63 -24.78 -1.65 -22.17
C GLN A 63 -23.40 -1.92 -22.75
N SER A 64 -23.30 -1.90 -24.08
CA SER A 64 -22.00 -1.90 -24.75
C SER A 64 -21.34 -0.55 -24.54
N ILE A 65 -20.09 -0.57 -24.07
CA ILE A 65 -19.28 0.62 -23.82
C ILE A 65 -17.96 0.46 -24.56
N HIS A 66 -17.31 1.58 -24.88
CA HIS A 66 -15.99 1.54 -25.50
C HIS A 66 -15.10 2.65 -24.92
N VAL A 67 -14.81 2.52 -23.63
CA VAL A 67 -14.01 3.50 -22.88
C VAL A 67 -12.61 2.95 -22.71
N ARG A 68 -11.61 3.63 -23.28
CA ARG A 68 -10.20 3.30 -23.09
C ARG A 68 -9.66 4.05 -21.87
N LEU A 69 -9.11 3.31 -20.92
CA LEU A 69 -8.44 3.81 -19.72
C LEU A 69 -6.94 3.53 -19.81
N LEU A 70 -6.13 4.58 -19.86
CA LEU A 70 -4.67 4.45 -19.70
C LEU A 70 -4.32 4.16 -18.22
N PRO A 71 -3.08 3.75 -17.92
CA PRO A 71 -2.63 3.60 -16.53
C PRO A 71 -2.93 4.84 -15.70
N PHE A 72 -3.31 4.63 -14.43
CA PHE A 72 -3.80 5.60 -13.45
C PHE A 72 -5.17 6.23 -13.74
N GLU A 73 -5.67 6.21 -14.97
CA GLU A 73 -6.94 6.85 -15.34
C GLU A 73 -8.14 6.17 -14.68
N SER A 74 -9.25 6.93 -14.60
CA SER A 74 -10.52 6.41 -14.10
C SER A 74 -11.68 6.87 -14.98
N CYS A 75 -12.80 6.15 -14.92
CA CYS A 75 -14.07 6.64 -15.46
C CYS A 75 -15.22 6.32 -14.53
N THR A 76 -16.19 7.23 -14.47
CA THR A 76 -17.45 6.99 -13.78
C THR A 76 -18.51 6.58 -14.78
N LEU A 77 -19.14 5.43 -14.54
CA LEU A 77 -20.22 4.89 -15.37
C LEU A 77 -21.51 4.84 -14.58
N THR A 78 -22.63 5.14 -15.24
CA THR A 78 -23.97 4.90 -14.69
C THR A 78 -24.53 3.62 -15.32
N PRO A 79 -24.68 2.52 -14.55
CA PRO A 79 -25.20 1.26 -15.09
C PRO A 79 -26.63 1.40 -15.64
N PRO A 80 -27.04 0.54 -16.59
CA PRO A 80 -28.41 0.55 -17.09
C PRO A 80 -29.42 0.24 -15.97
N GLY A 81 -30.61 0.85 -16.05
CA GLY A 81 -31.67 0.67 -15.07
C GLY A 81 -32.56 -0.52 -15.36
N LEU A 82 -32.87 -1.32 -14.35
CA LEU A 82 -33.95 -2.30 -14.42
C LEU A 82 -35.26 -1.54 -14.62
N GLN A 83 -36.09 -1.96 -15.57
CA GLN A 83 -37.42 -1.37 -15.76
C GLN A 83 -38.29 -1.88 -14.61
N GLU A 84 -38.87 -0.98 -13.82
CA GLU A 84 -39.96 -1.35 -12.92
C GLU A 84 -41.18 -1.64 -13.80
N ASP A 85 -41.58 -2.90 -13.91
CA ASP A 85 -42.90 -3.22 -14.45
C ASP A 85 -43.95 -2.56 -13.55
N ALA A 86 -44.77 -1.71 -14.15
CA ALA A 86 -45.86 -1.00 -13.49
C ALA A 86 -46.88 -2.03 -12.98
N GLY A 87 -46.75 -2.47 -11.73
CA GLY A 87 -47.79 -3.32 -11.13
C GLY A 87 -47.45 -4.08 -9.85
N ILE A 88 -46.19 -4.24 -9.46
CA ILE A 88 -45.87 -4.97 -8.22
C ILE A 88 -44.78 -4.22 -7.45
N SER A 89 -45.18 -3.56 -6.37
CA SER A 89 -44.27 -3.06 -5.33
C SER A 89 -43.58 -4.26 -4.68
N SER A 90 -42.51 -4.73 -5.29
CA SER A 90 -41.57 -5.65 -4.68
C SER A 90 -40.22 -4.94 -4.57
N THR A 91 -39.93 -4.52 -3.35
CA THR A 91 -38.61 -4.07 -2.93
C THR A 91 -37.69 -5.31 -2.86
N LEU A 92 -37.19 -5.76 -4.00
CA LEU A 92 -36.17 -6.82 -4.13
C LEU A 92 -34.93 -6.18 -4.77
N SER A 93 -33.90 -5.80 -4.02
CA SER A 93 -32.83 -6.57 -3.32
C SER A 93 -31.65 -6.92 -4.25
N SER A 94 -30.70 -5.99 -4.33
CA SER A 94 -29.33 -6.10 -4.84
C SER A 94 -29.12 -6.66 -6.26
N ALA A 95 -29.16 -5.77 -7.25
CA ALA A 95 -28.74 -6.12 -8.61
C ALA A 95 -27.20 -6.21 -8.71
N ASN A 96 -26.69 -7.36 -9.14
CA ASN A 96 -25.27 -7.54 -9.44
C ASN A 96 -24.89 -6.80 -10.73
N LEU A 97 -23.66 -6.31 -10.78
CA LEU A 97 -23.02 -5.76 -11.96
C LEU A 97 -21.99 -6.74 -12.51
N ARG A 98 -21.92 -6.83 -13.82
CA ARG A 98 -20.87 -7.56 -14.53
C ARG A 98 -20.14 -6.62 -15.46
N LEU A 99 -18.84 -6.52 -15.26
CA LEU A 99 -17.94 -5.71 -16.07
C LEU A 99 -17.15 -6.61 -17.00
N THR A 100 -17.16 -6.29 -18.29
CA THR A 100 -16.29 -6.90 -19.29
C THR A 100 -15.25 -5.89 -19.74
N ILE A 101 -13.98 -6.26 -19.64
CA ILE A 101 -12.84 -5.47 -20.09
C ILE A 101 -12.04 -6.24 -21.15
N GLU A 102 -11.29 -5.50 -21.95
CA GLU A 102 -10.35 -6.01 -22.94
C GLU A 102 -8.97 -5.40 -22.64
N VAL A 103 -7.93 -6.23 -22.60
CA VAL A 103 -6.54 -5.82 -22.43
C VAL A 103 -5.83 -5.70 -23.79
N SER A 104 -4.61 -5.18 -23.78
CA SER A 104 -3.75 -5.18 -24.98
C SER A 104 -3.54 -6.61 -25.49
N GLY A 105 -3.76 -6.84 -26.78
CA GLY A 105 -3.78 -8.20 -27.38
C GLY A 105 -5.17 -8.78 -27.62
N GLY A 106 -6.24 -8.08 -27.22
CA GLY A 106 -7.63 -8.44 -27.53
C GLY A 106 -8.24 -9.48 -26.59
N GLU A 107 -7.50 -9.93 -25.57
CA GLU A 107 -8.02 -10.81 -24.54
C GLU A 107 -9.07 -10.11 -23.68
N ARG A 108 -10.14 -10.82 -23.36
CA ARG A 108 -11.26 -10.30 -22.58
C ARG A 108 -11.35 -10.96 -21.22
N TYR A 109 -11.77 -10.17 -20.25
CA TYR A 109 -11.89 -10.56 -18.85
C TYR A 109 -13.23 -10.07 -18.30
N ARG A 110 -13.80 -10.86 -17.40
CA ARG A 110 -15.08 -10.58 -16.75
C ARG A 110 -14.93 -10.55 -15.24
N ILE A 111 -15.65 -9.65 -14.60
CA ILE A 111 -15.83 -9.69 -13.15
C ILE A 111 -17.25 -9.34 -12.78
N ASP A 112 -17.75 -9.99 -11.74
CA ASP A 112 -19.07 -9.75 -11.18
C ASP A 112 -18.88 -9.06 -9.82
N THR A 113 -19.59 -7.96 -9.57
CA THR A 113 -19.53 -7.20 -8.31
C THR A 113 -20.91 -6.73 -7.93
N ASN A 114 -21.14 -6.52 -6.63
CA ASN A 114 -22.42 -6.00 -6.16
C ASN A 114 -22.26 -4.61 -5.55
N PRO A 115 -22.85 -3.56 -6.16
CA PRO A 115 -22.82 -2.21 -5.62
C PRO A 115 -23.42 -2.07 -4.21
N SER A 116 -24.22 -3.03 -3.75
CA SER A 116 -24.78 -3.03 -2.39
C SER A 116 -23.85 -3.65 -1.35
N TYR A 117 -22.66 -4.13 -1.72
CA TYR A 117 -21.67 -4.56 -0.73
C TYR A 117 -21.34 -3.39 0.20
N THR A 118 -21.34 -3.68 1.51
CA THR A 118 -21.03 -2.71 2.56
C THR A 118 -19.58 -2.82 3.03
N GLN A 119 -18.87 -3.83 2.54
CA GLN A 119 -17.46 -4.11 2.84
C GLN A 119 -16.66 -4.13 1.55
N LYS A 120 -15.37 -3.82 1.66
CA LYS A 120 -14.44 -3.99 0.54
C LYS A 120 -14.32 -5.46 0.16
N ALA A 121 -14.06 -5.74 -1.11
CA ALA A 121 -13.89 -7.10 -1.61
C ALA A 121 -12.85 -7.15 -2.72
N SER A 122 -11.91 -8.07 -2.59
CA SER A 122 -10.89 -8.36 -3.60
C SER A 122 -11.25 -9.62 -4.36
N GLN A 123 -11.28 -9.56 -5.69
CA GLN A 123 -11.72 -10.67 -6.54
C GLN A 123 -10.88 -10.75 -7.83
N LYS A 124 -10.53 -11.97 -8.23
CA LYS A 124 -9.84 -12.22 -9.50
C LYS A 124 -10.82 -12.08 -10.67
N PHE A 125 -10.35 -11.50 -11.76
CA PHE A 125 -11.07 -11.53 -13.02
C PHE A 125 -11.11 -12.95 -13.59
N VAL A 126 -12.22 -13.28 -14.24
CA VAL A 126 -12.40 -14.52 -15.01
C VAL A 126 -11.96 -14.24 -16.46
N PRO A 127 -10.89 -14.88 -16.96
CA PRO A 127 -10.51 -14.76 -18.37
C PRO A 127 -11.55 -15.43 -19.27
N LEU A 128 -11.82 -14.83 -20.43
CA LEU A 128 -12.68 -15.41 -21.46
C LEU A 128 -11.90 -16.19 -22.52
N ALA A 129 -10.56 -16.10 -22.49
CA ALA A 129 -9.65 -16.91 -23.28
C ALA A 129 -9.27 -18.20 -22.51
N GLN A 130 -8.98 -19.28 -23.24
CA GLN A 130 -8.57 -20.57 -22.65
C GLN A 130 -7.17 -20.53 -22.02
N SER A 131 -6.31 -19.60 -22.45
CA SER A 131 -4.94 -19.45 -21.96
C SER A 131 -4.63 -17.96 -21.83
N PRO A 132 -4.97 -17.34 -20.68
CA PRO A 132 -4.80 -15.91 -20.48
C PRO A 132 -3.31 -15.54 -20.40
N SER A 133 -2.93 -14.45 -21.06
CA SER A 133 -1.60 -13.87 -20.93
C SER A 133 -1.40 -13.09 -19.63
N HIS A 134 -2.50 -12.69 -18.98
CA HIS A 134 -2.50 -11.86 -17.78
C HIS A 134 -3.49 -12.34 -16.71
N HIS A 135 -3.17 -12.11 -15.45
CA HIS A 135 -4.04 -12.27 -14.29
C HIS A 135 -4.35 -10.89 -13.71
N LEU A 136 -5.64 -10.54 -13.67
CA LEU A 136 -6.11 -9.28 -13.11
C LEU A 136 -6.91 -9.52 -11.82
N THR A 137 -6.81 -8.60 -10.88
CA THR A 137 -7.63 -8.54 -9.66
C THR A 137 -8.37 -7.22 -9.63
N ALA A 138 -9.63 -7.22 -9.21
CA ALA A 138 -10.31 -6.01 -8.83
C ALA A 138 -10.42 -5.89 -7.32
N LEU A 139 -10.25 -4.67 -6.82
CA LEU A 139 -10.62 -4.29 -5.46
C LEU A 139 -11.85 -3.38 -5.53
N PHE A 140 -12.97 -3.89 -5.02
CA PHE A 140 -14.19 -3.12 -4.85
C PHE A 140 -14.15 -2.41 -3.49
N HIS A 141 -14.43 -1.11 -3.50
CA HIS A 141 -14.54 -0.28 -2.31
C HIS A 141 -15.91 0.42 -2.25
N PRO A 142 -16.70 0.22 -1.18
CA PRO A 142 -18.08 0.74 -1.07
C PRO A 142 -18.15 2.21 -0.62
N SER A 143 -17.22 3.06 -1.10
CA SER A 143 -17.15 4.48 -0.70
C SER A 143 -18.43 5.23 -1.01
N LYS A 144 -18.70 6.28 -0.24
CA LYS A 144 -19.81 7.22 -0.50
C LYS A 144 -19.27 8.54 -1.07
N PRO A 145 -19.95 9.16 -2.03
CA PRO A 145 -21.25 8.80 -2.59
C PRO A 145 -21.20 7.70 -3.67
N ILE A 146 -20.04 7.44 -4.27
CA ILE A 146 -19.89 6.51 -5.40
C ILE A 146 -18.97 5.35 -5.02
N PRO A 147 -19.36 4.07 -5.24
CA PRO A 147 -18.46 2.94 -5.08
C PRO A 147 -17.36 2.95 -6.15
N HIS A 148 -16.19 2.39 -5.79
CA HIS A 148 -15.03 2.30 -6.67
C HIS A 148 -14.66 0.86 -6.95
N LEU A 149 -14.22 0.58 -8.17
CA LEU A 149 -13.62 -0.67 -8.60
C LEU A 149 -12.25 -0.39 -9.20
N SER A 150 -11.18 -0.71 -8.48
CA SER A 150 -9.82 -0.56 -9.00
C SER A 150 -9.32 -1.88 -9.59
N ILE A 151 -8.68 -1.83 -10.75
CA ILE A 151 -8.20 -3.00 -11.50
C ILE A 151 -6.67 -3.04 -11.43
N HIS A 152 -6.12 -4.15 -10.95
CA HIS A 152 -4.69 -4.36 -10.72
C HIS A 152 -4.20 -5.55 -11.54
N SER A 153 -2.97 -5.48 -12.05
CA SER A 153 -2.29 -6.64 -12.63
C SER A 153 -1.57 -7.43 -11.54
N ASN A 154 -1.75 -8.74 -11.53
CA ASN A 154 -1.08 -9.64 -10.58
C ASN A 154 0.23 -10.21 -11.13
N ASP A 155 0.44 -10.16 -12.45
CA ASP A 155 1.52 -10.89 -13.14
C ASP A 155 2.90 -10.26 -12.91
N SER A 156 2.95 -9.12 -12.23
CA SER A 156 4.15 -8.30 -12.11
C SER A 156 4.80 -8.35 -10.72
N TRP A 157 4.10 -8.82 -9.68
CA TRP A 157 4.56 -8.64 -8.28
C TRP A 157 4.38 -9.90 -7.44
N ASP A 158 5.42 -10.72 -7.40
CA ASP A 158 5.63 -11.62 -6.26
C ASP A 158 6.04 -10.74 -5.07
N LEU A 159 5.24 -10.72 -4.00
CA LEU A 159 5.47 -9.88 -2.83
C LEU A 159 6.83 -10.16 -2.15
N CYS A 160 7.38 -11.37 -2.30
CA CYS A 160 8.72 -11.69 -1.79
C CYS A 160 9.84 -11.07 -2.64
N LYS A 161 9.58 -10.70 -3.91
CA LYS A 161 10.61 -10.23 -4.84
C LYS A 161 10.11 -9.14 -5.81
N TRP A 162 9.27 -8.22 -5.34
CA TRP A 162 8.61 -7.25 -6.21
C TRP A 162 9.57 -6.22 -6.80
N MET A 163 10.73 -5.97 -6.19
CA MET A 163 11.75 -5.10 -6.76
C MET A 163 12.54 -5.77 -7.91
N SER A 164 12.38 -7.08 -8.15
CA SER A 164 13.07 -7.81 -9.23
C SER A 164 12.72 -7.34 -10.64
N THR A 165 11.51 -6.82 -10.84
CA THR A 165 11.03 -6.34 -12.16
C THR A 165 11.37 -4.88 -12.42
N LEU A 166 11.94 -4.18 -11.44
CA LEU A 166 12.30 -2.77 -11.53
C LEU A 166 13.74 -2.61 -12.04
N PRO A 167 14.05 -1.65 -12.93
CA PRO A 167 15.41 -1.43 -13.40
C PRO A 167 16.37 -0.97 -12.29
N SER A 168 17.62 -1.46 -12.35
CA SER A 168 18.67 -1.07 -11.39
C SER A 168 19.07 0.41 -11.44
N SER A 169 18.76 1.11 -12.54
CA SER A 169 19.00 2.55 -12.71
C SER A 169 17.97 3.45 -12.02
N LEU A 170 16.90 2.89 -11.44
CA LEU A 170 15.91 3.68 -10.74
C LEU A 170 16.47 4.23 -9.42
N PRO A 171 16.33 5.53 -9.13
CA PRO A 171 16.61 6.06 -7.80
C PRO A 171 15.71 5.39 -6.76
N LEU A 172 16.26 5.00 -5.61
CA LEU A 172 15.45 4.42 -4.54
C LEU A 172 14.34 5.38 -4.06
N SER A 173 14.60 6.69 -4.13
CA SER A 173 13.62 7.74 -3.79
C SER A 173 12.44 7.87 -4.74
N SER A 174 12.50 7.25 -5.92
CA SER A 174 11.37 7.22 -6.86
C SER A 174 10.35 6.13 -6.55
N LEU A 175 10.73 5.11 -5.77
CA LEU A 175 9.91 3.93 -5.57
C LEU A 175 8.76 4.19 -4.58
N SER A 176 7.67 3.47 -4.79
CA SER A 176 6.57 3.32 -3.85
C SER A 176 6.86 2.12 -2.95
N ILE A 177 7.20 2.39 -1.68
CA ILE A 177 7.70 1.37 -0.75
C ILE A 177 6.76 1.26 0.44
N PRO A 178 6.17 0.08 0.70
CA PRO A 178 5.42 -0.13 1.92
C PRO A 178 6.38 -0.36 3.09
N GLY A 179 6.10 0.31 4.20
CA GLY A 179 6.89 0.30 5.42
C GLY A 179 6.04 0.02 6.66
N THR A 180 6.69 -0.31 7.77
CA THR A 180 6.03 -0.53 9.06
C THR A 180 6.65 0.31 10.16
N HIS A 181 5.80 0.95 10.98
CA HIS A 181 6.22 1.69 12.16
C HIS A 181 6.46 0.73 13.32
N ASN A 182 7.52 0.95 14.10
CA ASN A 182 7.89 0.08 15.23
C ASN A 182 7.79 -1.42 14.85
N SER A 183 8.43 -1.80 13.74
CA SER A 183 8.16 -3.05 12.99
C SER A 183 8.27 -4.31 13.84
N HIS A 184 9.06 -4.26 14.90
CA HIS A 184 9.29 -5.37 15.83
C HIS A 184 8.20 -5.57 16.89
N THR A 185 7.20 -4.69 16.99
CA THR A 185 6.19 -4.69 18.07
C THR A 185 4.99 -5.60 17.76
N TYR A 186 5.26 -6.85 17.40
CA TYR A 186 4.22 -7.87 17.10
C TYR A 186 4.02 -8.91 18.20
N TYR A 187 4.87 -8.89 19.23
CA TYR A 187 4.76 -9.80 20.36
C TYR A 187 3.50 -9.50 21.19
N ARG A 188 3.12 -10.48 22.04
CA ARG A 188 2.07 -10.27 23.03
C ARG A 188 2.52 -9.19 24.03
N ALA A 189 1.89 -8.03 23.98
CA ALA A 189 2.15 -6.85 24.79
C ALA A 189 0.83 -6.15 25.17
N LEU A 190 0.89 -5.02 25.88
CA LEU A 190 -0.27 -4.15 26.06
C LEU A 190 -0.73 -3.62 24.69
N PRO A 191 -2.05 -3.55 24.42
CA PRO A 191 -2.55 -3.12 23.11
C PRO A 191 -2.10 -1.70 22.71
N SER A 192 -1.85 -0.82 23.68
CA SER A 192 -1.35 0.55 23.45
C SER A 192 0.09 0.61 22.92
N VAL A 193 0.85 -0.49 22.98
CA VAL A 193 2.28 -0.59 22.63
C VAL A 193 2.51 -1.49 21.42
N ARG A 194 1.49 -2.28 21.03
CA ARG A 194 1.57 -3.19 19.91
C ARG A 194 1.21 -2.46 18.62
N CYS A 195 2.20 -2.18 17.78
CA CYS A 195 1.98 -1.53 16.49
C CYS A 195 1.79 -2.52 15.34
N GLN A 196 2.19 -3.79 15.50
CA GLN A 196 2.15 -4.76 14.39
C GLN A 196 1.42 -6.06 14.75
N ASN A 197 0.78 -6.67 13.75
CA ASN A 197 0.02 -7.91 13.91
C ASN A 197 0.87 -9.15 13.62
N VAL A 198 1.90 -9.01 12.77
CA VAL A 198 2.68 -10.13 12.23
C VAL A 198 4.19 -9.92 12.39
N SER A 199 4.95 -11.03 12.35
CA SER A 199 6.41 -11.01 12.51
C SER A 199 7.13 -10.22 11.41
N VAL A 200 8.35 -9.76 11.67
CA VAL A 200 9.18 -9.08 10.66
C VAL A 200 9.38 -9.96 9.42
N LYS A 201 9.58 -11.27 9.60
CA LYS A 201 9.64 -12.23 8.48
C LYS A 201 8.38 -12.14 7.61
N SER A 202 7.20 -12.22 8.24
CA SER A 202 5.92 -12.13 7.53
C SER A 202 5.71 -10.76 6.87
N GLN A 203 6.19 -9.67 7.48
CA GLN A 203 6.16 -8.34 6.87
C GLN A 203 6.97 -8.33 5.56
N LEU A 204 8.20 -8.86 5.59
CA LEU A 204 9.07 -8.95 4.41
C LEU A 204 8.48 -9.84 3.31
N GLU A 205 7.97 -11.02 3.67
CA GLU A 205 7.32 -11.97 2.74
C GLU A 205 6.08 -11.39 2.07
N ASN A 206 5.44 -10.39 2.68
CA ASN A 206 4.26 -9.72 2.14
C ASN A 206 4.56 -8.32 1.58
N GLY A 207 5.83 -8.01 1.30
CA GLY A 207 6.22 -6.86 0.48
C GLY A 207 6.77 -5.66 1.22
N ILE A 208 6.78 -5.64 2.56
CA ILE A 208 7.39 -4.55 3.34
C ILE A 208 8.90 -4.46 3.05
N ARG A 209 9.40 -3.26 2.77
CA ARG A 209 10.84 -2.99 2.54
C ARG A 209 11.39 -1.78 3.30
N PHE A 210 10.59 -1.16 4.16
CA PHE A 210 11.05 -0.16 5.13
C PHE A 210 10.65 -0.58 6.54
N LEU A 211 11.63 -0.73 7.43
CA LEU A 211 11.40 -1.12 8.83
C LEU A 211 11.87 -0.02 9.77
N ASP A 212 10.97 0.50 10.60
CA ASP A 212 11.30 1.40 11.70
C ASP A 212 11.56 0.61 12.98
N ILE A 213 12.83 0.52 13.37
CA ILE A 213 13.32 -0.25 14.50
C ILE A 213 13.83 0.69 15.59
N ARG A 214 13.26 0.53 16.79
CA ARG A 214 13.59 1.33 17.98
C ARG A 214 14.36 0.46 18.96
N VAL A 215 15.56 0.92 19.31
CA VAL A 215 16.52 0.14 20.10
C VAL A 215 17.00 0.90 21.33
N GLN A 216 17.45 0.15 22.33
CA GLN A 216 18.13 0.69 23.50
C GLN A 216 19.35 -0.18 23.85
N PRO A 217 20.54 0.41 24.07
CA PRO A 217 21.67 -0.31 24.65
C PRO A 217 21.32 -0.95 25.98
N SER A 218 21.65 -2.24 26.14
CA SER A 218 21.44 -2.99 27.38
C SER A 218 22.33 -2.51 28.53
N HIS A 219 23.47 -1.93 28.19
CA HIS A 219 24.40 -1.31 29.13
C HIS A 219 24.56 0.17 28.77
N ALA A 220 24.46 1.04 29.77
CA ALA A 220 24.36 2.49 29.53
C ALA A 220 25.68 3.20 29.21
N THR A 221 26.83 2.54 29.41
CA THR A 221 28.16 3.16 29.27
C THR A 221 29.24 2.24 28.69
N ASP A 222 28.92 0.99 28.33
CA ASP A 222 29.91 -0.01 27.91
C ASP A 222 29.64 -0.47 26.47
N ALA A 223 30.39 0.09 25.53
CA ALA A 223 30.28 -0.23 24.11
C ALA A 223 30.75 -1.65 23.77
N SER A 224 31.49 -2.32 24.66
CA SER A 224 31.88 -3.73 24.45
C SER A 224 30.69 -4.69 24.56
N LYS A 225 29.57 -4.23 25.12
CA LYS A 225 28.35 -5.01 25.26
C LYS A 225 27.49 -4.85 24.00
N LYS A 226 27.34 -5.96 23.29
CA LYS A 226 26.60 -6.03 22.04
C LYS A 226 25.11 -5.76 22.19
N ASP A 227 24.48 -6.26 23.25
CA ASP A 227 23.02 -6.43 23.28
C ASP A 227 22.26 -5.09 23.18
N LEU A 228 21.43 -4.99 22.15
CA LEU A 228 20.46 -3.91 21.96
C LEU A 228 19.04 -4.45 22.16
N TYR A 229 18.34 -3.93 23.16
CA TYR A 229 16.94 -4.24 23.42
C TYR A 229 16.04 -3.56 22.38
N LEU A 230 15.01 -4.28 21.95
CA LEU A 230 13.91 -3.73 21.17
C LEU A 230 12.89 -3.10 22.13
N VAL A 231 12.50 -1.85 21.86
CA VAL A 231 11.70 -1.03 22.78
C VAL A 231 10.58 -0.28 22.05
N HIS A 232 9.62 0.26 22.79
CA HIS A 232 8.66 1.26 22.31
C HIS A 232 8.33 2.18 23.49
N GLY A 233 8.85 3.41 23.44
CA GLY A 233 8.86 4.32 24.59
C GLY A 233 9.46 3.64 25.82
N ALA A 234 8.87 3.92 26.98
CA ALA A 234 9.25 3.31 28.26
C ALA A 234 8.67 1.90 28.47
N PHE A 235 7.95 1.34 27.49
CA PHE A 235 7.11 0.16 27.72
C PHE A 235 7.73 -1.12 27.18
N PRO A 236 7.50 -2.27 27.86
CA PRO A 236 7.91 -3.56 27.35
C PRO A 236 7.09 -3.92 26.12
N ILE A 237 7.78 -4.24 25.03
CA ILE A 237 7.15 -4.70 23.78
C ILE A 237 6.71 -6.18 23.84
N SER A 238 6.97 -6.87 24.95
CA SER A 238 6.64 -8.29 25.12
C SER A 238 6.43 -8.64 26.60
N LEU A 239 5.38 -9.40 26.88
CA LEU A 239 5.09 -9.95 28.22
C LEU A 239 5.94 -11.19 28.56
N THR A 240 6.76 -11.69 27.63
CA THR A 240 7.59 -12.90 27.81
C THR A 240 9.09 -12.58 27.91
N GLY A 241 9.43 -11.35 28.29
CA GLY A 241 10.80 -10.88 28.47
C GLY A 241 11.35 -10.08 27.29
N ALA A 242 12.55 -9.55 27.48
CA ALA A 242 13.23 -8.68 26.52
C ALA A 242 13.45 -9.37 25.17
N LYS A 243 13.44 -8.56 24.10
CA LYS A 243 13.75 -8.97 22.73
C LYS A 243 14.89 -8.11 22.21
N TYR A 244 15.62 -8.62 21.23
CA TYR A 244 16.92 -8.09 20.82
C TYR A 244 16.97 -7.82 19.32
N LEU A 245 17.88 -6.95 18.90
CA LEU A 245 18.05 -6.58 17.49
C LEU A 245 18.51 -7.76 16.60
N ASP A 246 19.34 -8.66 17.12
CA ASP A 246 19.92 -9.77 16.34
C ASP A 246 18.88 -10.62 15.57
N PRO A 247 17.80 -11.13 16.20
CA PRO A 247 16.75 -11.84 15.46
C PRO A 247 16.09 -11.04 14.34
N VAL A 248 15.94 -9.72 14.48
CA VAL A 248 15.34 -8.86 13.45
C VAL A 248 16.27 -8.75 12.25
N LEU A 249 17.55 -8.46 12.49
CA LEU A 249 18.54 -8.37 11.41
C LEU A 249 18.75 -9.73 10.73
N LYS A 250 18.76 -10.82 11.50
CA LYS A 250 18.82 -12.17 10.94
C LYS A 250 17.65 -12.44 9.98
N ALA A 251 16.42 -12.08 10.36
CA ALA A 251 15.27 -12.24 9.47
C ALA A 251 15.42 -11.43 8.18
N CYS A 252 16.02 -10.24 8.25
CA CYS A 252 16.29 -9.42 7.07
C CYS A 252 17.39 -10.02 6.18
N TYR A 253 18.48 -10.52 6.77
CA TYR A 253 19.56 -11.18 6.04
C TYR A 253 19.08 -12.47 5.35
N ASP A 254 18.38 -13.34 6.08
CA ASP A 254 17.83 -14.58 5.53
C ASP A 254 16.87 -14.28 4.37
N PHE A 255 16.09 -13.20 4.46
CA PHE A 255 15.17 -12.76 3.42
C PHE A 255 15.91 -12.27 2.16
N LEU A 256 16.94 -11.43 2.33
CA LEU A 256 17.74 -10.89 1.22
C LEU A 256 18.60 -11.96 0.54
N GLU A 257 19.06 -12.97 1.27
CA GLU A 257 19.75 -14.12 0.69
C GLU A 257 18.82 -14.94 -0.23
N GLN A 258 17.56 -15.11 0.17
CA GLN A 258 16.54 -15.78 -0.65
C GLN A 258 16.01 -14.91 -1.79
N ASN A 259 16.08 -13.58 -1.65
CA ASN A 259 15.54 -12.61 -2.60
C ASN A 259 16.58 -11.52 -2.90
N PRO A 260 17.70 -11.85 -3.60
CA PRO A 260 18.83 -10.93 -3.79
C PRO A 260 18.50 -9.73 -4.68
N SER A 261 17.35 -9.72 -5.35
CA SER A 261 16.84 -8.55 -6.07
C SER A 261 16.36 -7.43 -5.15
N GLU A 262 16.01 -7.75 -3.90
CA GLU A 262 15.37 -6.83 -2.98
C GLU A 262 16.40 -6.01 -2.20
N SER A 263 15.93 -4.95 -1.56
CA SER A 263 16.68 -4.17 -0.58
C SER A 263 15.74 -3.75 0.55
N VAL A 264 16.25 -3.65 1.78
CA VAL A 264 15.44 -3.24 2.93
C VAL A 264 16.04 -2.00 3.59
N LEU A 265 15.26 -0.93 3.69
CA LEU A 265 15.63 0.24 4.46
C LEU A 265 15.38 -0.03 5.95
N ILE A 266 16.40 0.13 6.77
CA ILE A 266 16.31 -0.03 8.23
C ILE A 266 16.49 1.34 8.88
N SER A 267 15.40 1.92 9.37
CA SER A 267 15.41 3.09 10.24
C SER A 267 15.77 2.65 11.65
N LEU A 268 16.93 3.09 12.14
CA LEU A 268 17.38 2.83 13.51
C LEU A 268 17.33 4.12 14.32
N LYS A 269 16.62 4.05 15.45
CA LYS A 269 16.50 5.14 16.42
C LYS A 269 16.70 4.63 17.84
N ARG A 270 17.44 5.39 18.66
CA ARG A 270 17.46 5.15 20.11
C ARG A 270 16.13 5.52 20.75
N GLU A 271 15.66 4.68 21.63
CA GLU A 271 14.47 4.93 22.45
C GLU A 271 14.63 4.20 23.80
N GLY A 272 13.59 4.23 24.64
CA GLY A 272 13.61 3.55 25.93
C GLY A 272 13.99 4.44 27.11
N VAL A 273 14.04 3.82 28.29
CA VAL A 273 14.33 4.48 29.57
C VAL A 273 15.75 4.18 30.02
N GLY A 274 16.53 5.19 30.36
CA GLY A 274 17.89 5.00 30.86
C GLY A 274 18.80 6.13 30.45
N SER A 275 20.09 5.99 30.78
CA SER A 275 21.12 7.02 30.56
C SER A 275 22.04 6.74 29.36
N SER A 276 21.75 5.72 28.54
CA SER A 276 22.51 5.45 27.32
C SER A 276 22.35 6.59 26.31
N THR A 277 23.45 6.99 25.68
CA THR A 277 23.44 8.05 24.66
C THR A 277 23.36 7.50 23.24
N ASP A 278 23.08 8.38 22.28
CA ASP A 278 23.10 8.05 20.86
C ASP A 278 24.52 7.70 20.39
N GLU A 279 25.54 8.37 20.94
CA GLU A 279 26.94 8.09 20.62
C GLU A 279 27.33 6.67 21.04
N LEU A 280 26.92 6.22 22.24
CA LEU A 280 27.13 4.84 22.65
C LEU A 280 26.38 3.87 21.73
N LEU A 281 25.13 4.17 21.37
CA LEU A 281 24.37 3.34 20.42
C LEU A 281 25.13 3.23 19.09
N SER A 282 25.69 4.33 18.58
CA SER A 282 26.45 4.35 17.33
C SER A 282 27.67 3.44 17.39
N GLN A 283 28.43 3.47 18.50
CA GLN A 283 29.58 2.58 18.70
C GLN A 283 29.16 1.12 18.75
N VAL A 284 28.09 0.79 19.49
CA VAL A 284 27.60 -0.59 19.61
C VAL A 284 27.11 -1.12 18.26
N LEU A 285 26.35 -0.31 17.51
CA LEU A 285 25.88 -0.66 16.17
C LEU A 285 27.04 -0.91 15.22
N GLU A 286 28.01 -0.01 15.18
CA GLU A 286 29.15 -0.12 14.27
C GLU A 286 30.00 -1.34 14.60
N GLN A 287 30.43 -1.46 15.86
CA GLN A 287 31.35 -2.50 16.31
C GLN A 287 30.78 -3.91 16.18
N HIS A 288 29.49 -4.10 16.51
CA HIS A 288 28.93 -5.45 16.68
C HIS A 288 27.92 -5.86 15.62
N TYR A 289 27.37 -4.93 14.85
CA TYR A 289 26.30 -5.20 13.89
C TYR A 289 26.66 -4.85 12.44
N ILE A 290 27.28 -3.67 12.21
CA ILE A 290 27.55 -3.15 10.86
C ILE A 290 28.92 -3.60 10.35
N THR A 291 30.03 -3.25 11.02
CA THR A 291 31.39 -3.62 10.58
C THR A 291 31.54 -5.13 10.36
N PRO A 292 31.05 -6.03 11.25
CA PRO A 292 31.14 -7.48 11.02
C PRO A 292 30.33 -8.00 9.82
N ASN A 293 29.41 -7.18 9.27
CA ASN A 293 28.53 -7.52 8.16
C ASN A 293 28.57 -6.45 7.05
N GLN A 294 29.72 -5.80 6.85
CA GLN A 294 29.83 -4.59 6.01
C GLN A 294 29.31 -4.80 4.57
N ASP A 295 29.49 -6.00 4.01
CA ASP A 295 29.00 -6.38 2.67
C ASP A 295 27.47 -6.38 2.56
N LYS A 296 26.77 -6.57 3.69
CA LYS A 296 25.30 -6.59 3.79
C LYS A 296 24.69 -5.22 4.02
N TRP A 297 25.49 -4.18 4.25
CA TRP A 297 24.98 -2.84 4.55
C TRP A 297 25.41 -1.82 3.50
N TYR A 298 24.46 -0.97 3.12
CA TYR A 298 24.73 0.30 2.47
C TYR A 298 24.72 1.39 3.55
N VAL A 299 25.91 1.92 3.83
CA VAL A 299 26.13 2.98 4.81
C VAL A 299 26.60 4.29 4.19
N ALA A 300 26.54 4.45 2.86
CA ALA A 300 26.86 5.75 2.28
C ALA A 300 25.77 6.79 2.59
N SER A 301 26.15 8.07 2.69
CA SER A 301 25.27 9.18 3.03
C SER A 301 24.39 9.63 1.86
N LYS A 302 24.76 9.28 0.63
CA LYS A 302 24.01 9.58 -0.59
C LYS A 302 22.83 8.62 -0.76
N ALA A 303 21.68 9.13 -1.17
CA ALA A 303 20.55 8.30 -1.58
C ALA A 303 20.94 7.39 -2.78
N PRO A 304 20.75 6.07 -2.67
CA PRO A 304 21.23 5.11 -3.66
C PRO A 304 20.30 4.95 -4.86
N TYR A 305 20.84 4.39 -5.94
CA TYR A 305 20.02 3.72 -6.96
C TYR A 305 19.70 2.29 -6.53
N LEU A 306 18.63 1.71 -7.05
CA LEU A 306 18.18 0.37 -6.67
C LEU A 306 19.29 -0.68 -6.88
N GLY A 307 20.05 -0.58 -7.98
CA GLY A 307 21.17 -1.47 -8.28
C GLY A 307 22.27 -1.49 -7.22
N ASP A 308 22.54 -0.37 -6.55
CA ASP A 308 23.62 -0.24 -5.58
C ASP A 308 23.34 -1.00 -4.27
N VAL A 309 22.06 -1.24 -4.01
CA VAL A 309 21.54 -1.72 -2.71
C VAL A 309 20.82 -3.05 -2.77
N ARG A 310 20.72 -3.68 -3.96
CA ARG A 310 20.19 -5.05 -4.08
C ARG A 310 21.00 -6.00 -3.20
N GLY A 311 20.29 -6.85 -2.46
CA GLY A 311 20.86 -7.77 -1.49
C GLY A 311 21.38 -7.12 -0.20
N LYS A 312 21.17 -5.81 0.00
CA LYS A 312 21.70 -5.06 1.16
C LYS A 312 20.61 -4.38 1.98
N LEU A 313 20.93 -4.16 3.25
CA LEU A 313 20.22 -3.26 4.15
C LEU A 313 20.70 -1.82 3.93
N VAL A 314 19.78 -0.87 3.80
CA VAL A 314 20.11 0.56 3.70
C VAL A 314 19.89 1.21 5.07
N LEU A 315 20.94 1.77 5.65
CA LEU A 315 20.85 2.43 6.95
C LEU A 315 20.17 3.79 6.83
N VAL A 316 19.03 3.96 7.51
CA VAL A 316 18.41 5.26 7.81
C VAL A 316 18.74 5.61 9.27
N ARG A 317 19.65 6.56 9.47
CA ARG A 317 20.24 6.88 10.78
C ARG A 317 19.44 7.97 11.51
N ARG A 318 18.78 7.62 12.60
CA ARG A 318 18.06 8.56 13.50
C ARG A 318 18.72 8.67 14.87
N TYR A 319 20.06 8.62 14.90
CA TYR A 319 20.88 8.77 16.10
C TYR A 319 22.16 9.56 15.78
N THR A 320 22.71 10.30 16.74
CA THR A 320 24.01 10.98 16.59
C THR A 320 25.19 10.01 16.65
N LEU A 321 26.28 10.36 15.97
CA LEU A 321 27.49 9.53 15.92
C LEU A 321 28.47 9.94 17.02
N HIS A 322 29.15 8.95 17.59
CA HIS A 322 30.38 9.16 18.33
C HIS A 322 31.45 9.82 17.43
N GLU A 323 32.32 10.65 18.01
CA GLU A 323 33.34 11.41 17.26
C GLU A 323 34.19 10.52 16.35
N ASP A 324 34.63 9.36 16.84
CA ASP A 324 35.44 8.39 16.07
C ASP A 324 34.75 7.83 14.81
N LEU A 325 33.41 7.92 14.74
CA LEU A 325 32.61 7.45 13.61
C LEU A 325 32.17 8.58 12.68
N LYS A 326 32.45 9.84 13.05
CA LYS A 326 32.16 10.95 12.15
C LYS A 326 33.13 10.87 10.99
N ALA A 327 32.57 10.65 9.80
CA ALA A 327 33.34 10.56 8.58
C ALA A 327 34.21 11.81 8.39
N SER A 328 35.42 11.62 7.87
CA SER A 328 36.21 12.74 7.34
C SER A 328 35.44 13.39 6.17
N PRO A 329 35.70 14.65 5.80
CA PRO A 329 35.03 15.29 4.64
C PRO A 329 35.16 14.49 3.32
N GLU A 330 36.15 13.61 3.23
CA GLU A 330 36.43 12.74 2.07
C GLU A 330 35.78 11.36 2.18
N ASP A 331 35.31 10.96 3.37
CA ASP A 331 34.66 9.68 3.60
C ASP A 331 33.13 9.85 3.56
N HIS A 332 32.47 9.08 2.69
CA HIS A 332 31.07 9.30 2.35
C HIS A 332 30.10 8.37 3.12
N GLY A 333 30.52 7.80 4.26
CA GLY A 333 29.73 6.78 4.97
C GLY A 333 29.36 7.06 6.44
N HIS A 334 28.07 6.92 6.76
CA HIS A 334 27.44 6.65 8.08
C HIS A 334 25.88 6.67 7.99
N GLY A 335 25.35 6.14 6.89
CA GLY A 335 23.92 6.02 6.57
C GLY A 335 23.26 7.30 6.07
N LEU A 336 22.01 7.15 5.63
CA LEU A 336 21.15 8.27 5.27
C LEU A 336 20.78 9.03 6.55
N ASP A 337 21.32 10.25 6.71
CA ASP A 337 21.16 11.04 7.93
C ASP A 337 19.73 11.58 8.08
N ALA A 338 19.05 11.08 9.11
CA ALA A 338 17.70 11.44 9.52
C ALA A 338 17.66 12.02 10.94
N THR A 339 18.77 12.58 11.44
CA THR A 339 18.88 13.10 12.82
C THR A 339 18.09 14.39 13.04
N GLN A 340 17.99 15.27 12.04
CA GLN A 340 17.21 16.51 12.09
C GLN A 340 15.71 16.27 11.88
N TRP A 341 15.10 15.41 12.71
CA TRP A 341 13.71 14.98 12.57
C TRP A 341 12.78 15.82 13.46
N PRO A 342 11.98 16.76 12.92
CA PRO A 342 11.10 17.57 13.74
C PRO A 342 9.98 16.73 14.34
N HIS A 343 9.73 16.91 15.64
CA HIS A 343 8.68 16.20 16.35
C HIS A 343 7.29 16.60 15.83
N ASN A 344 6.38 15.61 15.69
CA ASN A 344 4.98 15.80 15.33
C ASN A 344 4.74 16.65 14.06
N SER A 345 5.59 16.48 13.04
CA SER A 345 5.59 17.33 11.85
C SER A 345 4.57 16.89 10.79
N THR A 346 3.84 17.82 10.22
CA THR A 346 2.95 17.57 9.06
C THR A 346 3.72 17.57 7.74
N HIS A 347 4.85 18.28 7.70
CA HIS A 347 5.76 18.36 6.57
C HIS A 347 7.13 18.90 7.03
N ALA A 348 8.19 18.14 6.77
CA ALA A 348 9.57 18.59 7.01
C ALA A 348 10.50 18.12 5.88
N MET A 349 11.53 18.91 5.61
CA MET A 349 12.63 18.57 4.72
C MET A 349 13.92 18.54 5.54
N HIS A 350 14.64 17.43 5.56
CA HIS A 350 15.92 17.31 6.24
C HIS A 350 16.75 16.16 5.67
N GLY A 351 18.07 16.37 5.56
CA GLY A 351 18.94 15.38 4.92
C GLY A 351 18.39 14.96 3.54
N PRO A 352 18.35 13.66 3.21
CA PRO A 352 17.75 13.16 1.98
C PRO A 352 16.23 12.91 2.09
N PHE A 353 15.52 13.47 3.08
CA PHE A 353 14.12 13.11 3.39
C PHE A 353 13.13 14.28 3.25
N CYS A 354 11.93 13.93 2.81
CA CYS A 354 10.70 14.71 2.98
C CYS A 354 9.77 13.92 3.90
N VAL A 355 9.37 14.43 5.05
CA VAL A 355 8.69 13.65 6.10
C VAL A 355 7.32 14.24 6.46
N GLN A 356 6.31 13.38 6.61
CA GLN A 356 5.13 13.62 7.44
C GLN A 356 5.14 12.60 8.59
N ASP A 357 5.18 13.09 9.81
CA ASP A 357 5.19 12.32 11.06
C ASP A 357 4.36 13.02 12.14
N PHE A 358 3.11 13.39 11.79
CA PHE A 358 2.10 13.90 12.73
C PHE A 358 1.64 12.74 13.63
N CYS A 359 2.39 12.43 14.67
CA CYS A 359 2.22 11.22 15.48
C CYS A 359 1.34 11.41 16.72
N GLU A 360 1.02 12.65 17.13
CA GLU A 360 0.27 12.95 18.36
C GLU A 360 -1.23 13.19 18.08
N VAL A 361 -1.98 12.11 17.97
CA VAL A 361 -3.45 12.16 17.82
C VAL A 361 -4.10 12.12 19.20
N LEU A 362 -4.30 13.30 19.79
CA LEU A 362 -4.73 13.42 21.19
C LEU A 362 -6.21 13.05 21.41
N HIS A 363 -7.06 13.23 20.40
CA HIS A 363 -8.52 12.97 20.43
C HIS A 363 -8.97 12.24 19.15
N PRO A 364 -10.00 11.39 19.17
CA PRO A 364 -10.42 10.63 17.98
C PRO A 364 -10.88 11.54 16.84
N ASP A 365 -11.39 12.74 17.18
CA ASP A 365 -11.82 13.75 16.22
C ASP A 365 -10.65 14.34 15.41
N THR A 366 -9.40 14.09 15.82
CA THR A 366 -8.18 14.49 15.10
C THR A 366 -7.65 13.39 14.18
N ILE A 367 -8.24 12.19 14.19
CA ILE A 367 -7.86 11.11 13.26
C ILE A 367 -8.10 11.51 11.78
N PRO A 368 -9.22 12.16 11.41
CA PRO A 368 -9.41 12.67 10.05
C PRO A 368 -8.32 13.66 9.64
N GLN A 369 -7.81 14.47 10.56
CA GLN A 369 -6.71 15.40 10.30
C GLN A 369 -5.39 14.65 10.02
N LYS A 370 -5.10 13.56 10.74
CA LYS A 370 -3.98 12.66 10.42
C LYS A 370 -4.09 12.10 9.00
N LEU A 371 -5.29 11.63 8.63
CA LEU A 371 -5.55 11.12 7.28
C LEU A 371 -5.36 12.22 6.23
N GLN A 372 -5.84 13.43 6.48
CA GLN A 372 -5.65 14.57 5.58
C GLN A 372 -4.16 14.83 5.32
N TYR A 373 -3.33 14.96 6.36
CA TYR A 373 -1.88 15.18 6.20
C TYR A 373 -1.19 14.02 5.48
N SER A 374 -1.68 12.81 5.70
CA SER A 374 -1.19 11.63 5.00
C SER A 374 -1.53 11.70 3.50
N ASN A 375 -2.74 12.10 3.12
CA ASN A 375 -3.16 12.31 1.72
C ASN A 375 -2.37 13.46 1.06
N GLU A 376 -2.19 14.58 1.75
CA GLU A 376 -1.36 15.70 1.26
C GLU A 376 0.07 15.26 0.99
N HIS A 377 0.64 14.37 1.83
CA HIS A 377 1.96 13.80 1.59
C HIS A 377 1.98 12.86 0.38
N MET A 378 0.95 12.04 0.18
CA MET A 378 0.81 11.21 -1.02
C MET A 378 0.81 12.05 -2.30
N ILE A 379 0.11 13.18 -2.31
CA ILE A 379 0.06 14.09 -3.46
C ILE A 379 1.46 14.62 -3.79
N ARG A 380 2.21 15.09 -2.78
CA ARG A 380 3.58 15.58 -2.98
C ARG A 380 4.50 14.51 -3.59
N ALA A 381 4.39 13.27 -3.13
CA ALA A 381 5.18 12.16 -3.68
C ALA A 381 4.75 11.83 -5.13
N ALA A 382 3.46 11.89 -5.44
CA ALA A 382 2.92 11.57 -6.75
C ALA A 382 3.32 12.56 -7.84
N GLU A 383 3.47 13.83 -7.49
CA GLU A 383 3.84 14.91 -8.41
C GLU A 383 5.33 14.92 -8.74
N CYS A 384 6.14 14.13 -8.02
CA CYS A 384 7.56 14.01 -8.30
C CYS A 384 7.82 13.29 -9.62
N VAL A 385 8.89 13.71 -10.30
CA VAL A 385 9.38 13.10 -11.53
C VAL A 385 10.79 12.58 -11.25
N ALA A 386 10.97 11.26 -11.33
CA ALA A 386 12.24 10.60 -11.14
C ALA A 386 13.19 10.93 -12.29
N PHE A 387 14.43 11.26 -11.92
CA PHE A 387 15.56 11.42 -12.82
C PHE A 387 16.31 10.10 -12.94
N VAL A 388 16.14 9.43 -14.08
CA VAL A 388 16.71 8.11 -14.37
C VAL A 388 17.86 8.29 -15.37
N PRO A 389 19.10 7.92 -15.00
CA PRO A 389 20.26 8.07 -15.87
C PRO A 389 20.11 7.28 -17.16
N GLY A 390 20.38 7.94 -18.30
CA GLY A 390 20.27 7.34 -19.64
C GLY A 390 18.85 7.24 -20.19
N ILE A 391 17.83 7.72 -19.46
CA ILE A 391 16.44 7.81 -19.95
C ILE A 391 16.04 9.27 -20.09
N ASN A 392 16.02 10.02 -18.98
CA ASN A 392 15.65 11.44 -18.99
C ASN A 392 16.73 12.35 -18.40
N THR A 393 17.89 11.79 -18.07
CA THR A 393 19.08 12.53 -17.63
C THR A 393 20.33 11.90 -18.23
N ASP A 394 21.42 12.67 -18.28
CA ASP A 394 22.69 12.17 -18.81
C ASP A 394 23.21 10.97 -18.01
N LYS A 395 23.69 9.94 -18.71
CA LYS A 395 24.17 8.71 -18.08
C LYS A 395 25.49 8.91 -17.33
N THR A 396 26.32 9.83 -17.78
CA THR A 396 27.67 10.08 -17.23
C THR A 396 27.67 11.12 -16.12
N ASN A 397 26.73 12.07 -16.17
CA ASN A 397 26.53 13.16 -15.22
C ASN A 397 25.06 13.22 -14.80
N PRO A 398 24.55 12.21 -14.07
CA PRO A 398 23.14 12.15 -13.74
C PRO A 398 22.75 13.26 -12.75
N VAL A 399 21.52 13.74 -12.88
CA VAL A 399 20.93 14.64 -11.89
C VAL A 399 20.79 13.88 -10.57
N PRO A 400 21.18 14.46 -9.42
CA PRO A 400 20.99 13.82 -8.12
C PRO A 400 19.53 13.41 -7.89
N SER A 401 19.34 12.27 -7.24
CA SER A 401 18.02 11.77 -6.86
C SER A 401 17.31 12.77 -5.94
N GLY A 402 16.00 12.93 -6.13
CA GLY A 402 15.16 13.68 -5.20
C GLY A 402 15.08 13.04 -3.80
N PRO A 403 14.41 13.70 -2.84
CA PRO A 403 14.30 13.21 -1.47
C PRO A 403 13.46 11.93 -1.39
N LEU A 404 13.74 11.10 -0.38
CA LEU A 404 12.88 10.00 0.06
C LEU A 404 11.66 10.59 0.79
N TYR A 405 10.48 10.45 0.20
CA TYR A 405 9.21 10.85 0.82
C TYR A 405 8.80 9.80 1.85
N LEU A 406 8.80 10.15 3.14
CA LEU A 406 8.39 9.28 4.25
C LEU A 406 7.04 9.75 4.81
N ASN A 407 6.03 8.91 4.68
CA ASN A 407 4.67 9.17 5.11
C ASN A 407 4.28 8.20 6.23
N TYR A 408 4.44 8.62 7.49
CA TYR A 408 3.99 7.83 8.62
C TYR A 408 2.47 7.95 8.74
N LEU A 409 1.75 6.84 8.55
CA LEU A 409 0.31 6.75 8.81
C LEU A 409 0.03 6.50 10.28
N SER A 410 1.00 5.93 10.99
CA SER A 410 0.97 5.68 12.43
C SER A 410 0.82 6.98 13.22
N ALA A 411 0.06 6.89 14.31
CA ALA A 411 -0.01 7.89 15.37
C ALA A 411 -0.53 7.20 16.64
N SER A 412 -0.46 7.85 17.79
CA SER A 412 -1.03 7.29 19.01
C SER A 412 -1.31 8.35 20.08
N ASN A 413 -2.16 7.98 21.03
CA ASN A 413 -2.16 8.54 22.38
C ASN A 413 -2.33 7.42 23.40
N PHE A 414 -1.28 7.19 24.20
CA PHE A 414 -1.25 6.12 25.19
C PHE A 414 -2.43 6.17 26.17
N PHE A 415 -2.76 7.37 26.68
CA PHE A 415 -3.78 7.57 27.71
C PHE A 415 -5.22 7.49 27.17
N ARG A 416 -5.39 7.43 25.85
CA ARG A 416 -6.72 7.42 25.23
C ARG A 416 -6.88 6.19 24.35
N ARG A 417 -7.66 5.23 24.84
CA ARG A 417 -7.93 3.96 24.16
C ARG A 417 -8.42 4.12 22.71
N SER A 418 -9.29 5.08 22.44
CA SER A 418 -9.79 5.37 21.09
C SER A 418 -8.75 5.94 20.13
N CYS A 419 -7.56 6.30 20.63
CA CYS A 419 -6.41 6.74 19.86
C CYS A 419 -5.22 5.77 19.99
N TRP A 420 -5.46 4.51 20.37
CA TRP A 420 -4.44 3.48 20.28
C TRP A 420 -4.14 3.13 18.80
N PRO A 421 -2.94 2.59 18.49
CA PRO A 421 -2.50 2.31 17.12
C PRO A 421 -3.56 1.61 16.25
N GLU A 422 -4.19 0.55 16.77
CA GLU A 422 -5.24 -0.20 16.06
C GLU A 422 -6.43 0.66 15.62
N ASN A 423 -6.85 1.64 16.43
CA ASN A 423 -8.03 2.45 16.15
C ASN A 423 -7.73 3.54 15.13
N ILE A 424 -6.51 4.06 15.15
CA ILE A 424 -6.02 5.02 14.16
C ILE A 424 -5.79 4.30 12.83
N ALA A 425 -5.11 3.16 12.84
CA ALA A 425 -4.83 2.37 11.63
C ALA A 425 -6.12 1.97 10.89
N LYS A 426 -7.18 1.58 11.60
CA LYS A 426 -8.50 1.26 11.02
C LYS A 426 -9.12 2.40 10.20
N VAL A 427 -8.79 3.66 10.55
CA VAL A 427 -9.29 4.84 9.82
C VAL A 427 -8.26 5.30 8.78
N VAL A 428 -6.99 5.45 9.16
CA VAL A 428 -5.96 6.04 8.30
C VAL A 428 -5.53 5.07 7.20
N ASN A 429 -5.24 3.80 7.50
CA ASN A 429 -4.85 2.84 6.45
C ASN A 429 -6.00 2.66 5.44
N ARG A 430 -7.24 2.52 5.96
CA ARG A 430 -8.44 2.45 5.12
C ARG A 430 -8.62 3.71 4.29
N GLY A 431 -8.44 4.89 4.87
CA GLY A 431 -8.56 6.16 4.17
C GLY A 431 -7.51 6.34 3.06
N ILE A 432 -6.27 5.86 3.27
CA ILE A 432 -5.24 5.85 2.22
C ILE A 432 -5.59 4.84 1.11
N GLU A 433 -6.09 3.66 1.47
CA GLU A 433 -6.56 2.67 0.50
C GLU A 433 -7.71 3.23 -0.37
N GLU A 434 -8.67 3.89 0.28
CA GLU A 434 -9.74 4.64 -0.36
C GLU A 434 -9.16 5.72 -1.30
N TRP A 435 -8.23 6.55 -0.81
CA TRP A 435 -7.58 7.58 -1.63
C TRP A 435 -6.90 7.02 -2.89
N LEU A 436 -6.19 5.90 -2.77
CA LEU A 436 -5.55 5.21 -3.90
C LEU A 436 -6.59 4.65 -4.88
N CYS A 437 -7.72 4.13 -4.39
CA CYS A 437 -8.82 3.67 -5.26
C CYS A 437 -9.52 4.83 -5.98
N MET A 438 -9.60 5.98 -5.32
CA MET A 438 -10.45 7.09 -5.75
C MET A 438 -9.70 8.05 -6.66
N GLY A 439 -8.53 8.53 -6.23
CA GLY A 439 -8.04 9.82 -6.73
C GLY A 439 -6.56 10.08 -6.78
N HIS A 440 -5.74 9.29 -6.09
CA HIS A 440 -4.29 9.51 -6.08
C HIS A 440 -3.73 9.68 -7.49
N HIS A 441 -3.00 10.75 -7.79
CA HIS A 441 -2.42 11.00 -9.12
C HIS A 441 -3.44 11.16 -10.29
N LEU A 442 -4.67 11.57 -10.02
CA LEU A 442 -5.63 12.01 -11.05
C LEU A 442 -5.74 13.54 -11.10
N GLU A 443 -6.09 14.08 -12.26
CA GLU A 443 -6.48 15.48 -12.41
C GLU A 443 -7.81 15.77 -11.68
N ASP A 444 -7.96 17.02 -11.25
CA ASP A 444 -9.13 17.53 -10.53
C ASP A 444 -10.47 17.26 -11.26
N PRO A 445 -11.61 17.26 -10.56
CA PRO A 445 -11.77 17.41 -9.12
C PRO A 445 -12.10 16.07 -8.46
N LEU A 446 -11.16 15.51 -7.69
CA LEU A 446 -11.58 14.85 -6.45
C LEU A 446 -11.34 15.84 -5.32
N THR A 447 -12.27 15.83 -4.39
CA THR A 447 -12.22 16.49 -3.08
C THR A 447 -10.85 16.78 -2.54
N THR A 448 -10.79 17.88 -1.79
CA THR A 448 -9.65 18.21 -0.95
C THR A 448 -9.18 16.96 -0.19
N PRO A 449 -7.87 16.86 0.13
CA PRO A 449 -7.31 15.74 0.90
C PRO A 449 -8.06 15.41 2.21
N ALA A 450 -8.89 16.35 2.69
CA ALA A 450 -9.75 16.26 3.87
C ALA A 450 -11.07 15.49 3.66
N GLU A 451 -11.61 15.38 2.44
CA GLU A 451 -12.93 14.76 2.17
C GLU A 451 -12.94 13.78 0.98
N PRO A 452 -12.12 12.72 0.88
CA PRO A 452 -12.12 11.81 -0.28
C PRO A 452 -13.55 11.35 -0.70
N GLY A 453 -14.08 11.88 -1.82
CA GLY A 453 -15.27 11.30 -2.49
C GLY A 453 -16.31 12.21 -3.14
N ARG A 454 -16.41 13.50 -2.81
CA ARG A 454 -17.31 14.42 -3.52
C ARG A 454 -16.70 14.99 -4.82
N THR A 455 -17.13 14.50 -5.97
CA THR A 455 -16.81 15.14 -7.24
C THR A 455 -17.91 16.11 -7.65
N SER A 456 -17.57 17.21 -8.33
CA SER A 456 -18.57 18.04 -9.02
C SER A 456 -19.14 17.35 -10.27
N THR A 457 -18.63 16.16 -10.63
CA THR A 457 -19.05 15.37 -11.80
C THR A 457 -20.22 14.42 -11.52
N ASP A 458 -20.81 14.46 -10.32
CA ASP A 458 -21.98 13.65 -9.91
C ASP A 458 -23.28 13.97 -10.71
N VAL A 459 -23.20 14.78 -11.77
CA VAL A 459 -24.33 15.23 -12.62
C VAL A 459 -24.16 14.84 -14.10
N ALA A 460 -23.04 14.25 -14.49
CA ALA A 460 -22.78 13.92 -15.91
C ALA A 460 -23.53 12.64 -16.33
N THR A 461 -24.34 12.74 -17.39
CA THR A 461 -25.07 11.63 -18.01
C THR A 461 -24.20 10.74 -18.92
N GLU A 462 -22.97 11.17 -19.22
CA GLU A 462 -22.00 10.45 -20.06
C GLU A 462 -20.75 10.02 -19.27
N ALA A 463 -20.08 8.96 -19.75
CA ALA A 463 -18.88 8.41 -19.12
C ALA A 463 -17.74 9.42 -19.11
N THR A 464 -17.50 10.06 -17.97
CA THR A 464 -16.40 11.03 -17.82
C THR A 464 -15.11 10.30 -17.48
N VAL A 465 -14.10 10.39 -18.35
CA VAL A 465 -12.75 9.86 -18.08
C VAL A 465 -11.90 10.94 -17.40
N ARG A 466 -11.30 10.59 -16.27
CA ARG A 466 -10.33 11.43 -15.57
C ARG A 466 -8.91 10.97 -15.86
N LYS A 467 -8.07 11.94 -16.24
CA LYS A 467 -6.70 11.71 -16.69
C LYS A 467 -5.72 11.67 -15.52
N ALA A 468 -4.60 10.98 -15.74
CA ALA A 468 -3.48 10.98 -14.81
C ALA A 468 -2.89 12.40 -14.73
N LYS A 469 -2.56 12.85 -13.52
CA LYS A 469 -1.88 14.13 -13.30
C LYS A 469 -0.42 14.03 -13.76
N ARG A 470 0.27 15.16 -13.92
CA ARG A 470 1.74 15.15 -14.10
C ARG A 470 2.45 14.57 -12.88
N GLY A 471 3.58 13.91 -13.11
CA GLY A 471 4.38 13.20 -12.10
C GLY A 471 4.50 11.72 -12.42
N ASP A 472 5.17 10.96 -11.55
CA ASP A 472 5.34 9.52 -11.71
C ASP A 472 4.31 8.71 -10.88
N GLY A 473 3.41 9.36 -10.13
CA GLY A 473 2.33 8.70 -9.39
C GLY A 473 2.75 7.92 -8.15
N SER A 474 4.01 8.07 -7.72
CA SER A 474 4.57 7.39 -6.56
C SER A 474 3.83 7.71 -5.26
N THR A 475 3.83 6.77 -4.33
CA THR A 475 3.37 6.99 -2.95
C THR A 475 4.50 7.47 -2.03
N GLY A 476 5.75 7.41 -2.49
CA GLY A 476 6.92 7.39 -1.62
C GLY A 476 6.90 6.18 -0.69
N ILE A 477 7.52 6.31 0.48
CA ILE A 477 7.53 5.30 1.53
C ILE A 477 6.34 5.53 2.47
N VAL A 478 5.42 4.56 2.52
CA VAL A 478 4.22 4.65 3.36
C VAL A 478 4.41 3.74 4.58
N VAL A 479 4.53 4.32 5.76
CA VAL A 479 4.88 3.62 7.01
C VAL A 479 3.61 3.37 7.84
N MET A 480 3.22 2.11 7.99
CA MET A 480 1.92 1.69 8.52
C MET A 480 2.01 1.01 9.90
N ASP A 481 0.93 1.11 10.66
CA ASP A 481 0.62 0.21 11.79
C ASP A 481 -0.36 -0.88 11.34
N CYS A 482 -0.38 -1.99 12.09
CA CYS A 482 -1.34 -3.09 12.00
C CYS A 482 -1.40 -3.79 10.63
N VAL A 483 -0.26 -3.92 9.94
CA VAL A 483 -0.24 -4.61 8.64
C VAL A 483 -0.54 -6.11 8.78
N GLY A 484 -1.24 -6.68 7.80
CA GLY A 484 -1.57 -8.11 7.76
C GLY A 484 -2.68 -8.53 8.73
N GLU A 485 -3.37 -7.60 9.38
CA GLU A 485 -4.53 -7.92 10.22
C GLU A 485 -5.59 -8.66 9.40
N GLY A 486 -6.04 -9.83 9.87
CA GLY A 486 -7.01 -10.66 9.15
C GLY A 486 -6.51 -11.24 7.82
N GLY A 487 -5.20 -11.18 7.54
CA GLY A 487 -4.63 -11.55 6.24
C GLY A 487 -4.79 -10.47 5.16
N ASP A 488 -5.20 -9.27 5.54
CA ASP A 488 -5.35 -8.14 4.65
C ASP A 488 -4.00 -7.48 4.34
N TRP A 489 -3.63 -7.54 3.06
CA TRP A 489 -2.41 -6.95 2.50
C TRP A 489 -2.72 -6.03 1.32
N ASP A 490 -3.96 -5.61 1.15
CA ASP A 490 -4.38 -4.92 -0.07
C ASP A 490 -3.74 -3.54 -0.19
N LEU A 491 -3.70 -2.75 0.89
CA LEU A 491 -2.96 -1.48 0.88
C LEU A 491 -1.47 -1.67 0.52
N VAL A 492 -0.82 -2.73 1.02
CA VAL A 492 0.57 -3.05 0.68
C VAL A 492 0.74 -3.37 -0.81
N LYS A 493 -0.14 -4.21 -1.36
CA LYS A 493 -0.16 -4.51 -2.80
C LYS A 493 -0.41 -3.26 -3.64
N MET A 494 -1.31 -2.38 -3.21
CA MET A 494 -1.62 -1.13 -3.90
C MET A 494 -0.42 -0.18 -3.92
N ILE A 495 0.28 -0.02 -2.79
CA ILE A 495 1.53 0.77 -2.72
C ILE A 495 2.57 0.21 -3.69
N ILE A 496 2.82 -1.10 -3.66
CA ILE A 496 3.75 -1.75 -4.60
C ILE A 496 3.33 -1.50 -6.05
N GLY A 497 2.02 -1.55 -6.32
CA GLY A 497 1.49 -1.36 -7.65
C GLY A 497 1.69 0.04 -8.23
N MET A 498 1.84 1.06 -7.39
CA MET A 498 2.13 2.43 -7.84
C MET A 498 3.52 2.57 -8.47
N ASN A 499 4.43 1.59 -8.30
CA ASN A 499 5.69 1.53 -9.05
C ASN A 499 5.49 1.38 -10.57
N MET A 500 4.25 1.11 -11.05
CA MET A 500 3.96 1.11 -12.48
C MET A 500 4.29 2.45 -13.17
N GLY A 501 4.21 3.58 -12.48
CA GLY A 501 4.51 4.89 -13.08
C GLY A 501 5.98 5.03 -13.48
N VAL A 502 6.90 4.69 -12.58
CA VAL A 502 8.34 4.67 -12.89
C VAL A 502 8.70 3.54 -13.86
N ARG A 503 7.98 2.41 -13.82
CA ARG A 503 8.20 1.29 -14.75
C ARG A 503 7.87 1.66 -16.19
N LEU A 504 6.71 2.28 -16.41
CA LEU A 504 6.26 2.71 -17.75
C LEU A 504 7.27 3.64 -18.41
N LYS A 505 7.83 4.57 -17.62
CA LYS A 505 8.88 5.49 -18.06
C LYS A 505 10.11 4.79 -18.62
N THR A 506 10.45 3.62 -18.05
CA THR A 506 11.61 2.84 -18.47
C THR A 506 11.35 1.85 -19.60
N GLU A 507 10.10 1.48 -19.85
CA GLU A 507 9.72 0.52 -20.90
C GLU A 507 9.51 1.19 -22.27
N THR A 508 9.10 2.47 -22.31
CA THR A 508 8.73 3.19 -23.54
C THR A 508 9.83 3.37 -24.60
N GLU A 509 11.09 3.05 -24.31
CA GLU A 509 12.20 3.23 -25.27
C GLU A 509 12.98 1.94 -25.59
N THR A 510 12.55 0.78 -25.07
CA THR A 510 13.09 -0.53 -25.48
C THR A 510 12.37 -1.15 -26.69
N SER A 511 11.42 -0.44 -27.30
CA SER A 511 10.60 -0.90 -28.43
C SER A 511 10.83 -0.11 -29.70
#